data_AF-A0A7X5SBW6-F1
#
_entry.id   AF-A0A7X5SBW6-F1
#
_cell.length_a   1.000
_cell.length_b   1.000
_cell.length_c   1.000
_cell.angle_alpha   90.00
_cell.angle_beta   90.00
_cell.angle_gamma   90.00
#
_symmetry.space_group_name_H-M   'P 1'
#
loop_
_entity.id
_entity.type
_entity.pdbx_description
1 polymer ?
#
loop_
_entity_poly.entity_id
_entity_poly.type
_entity_poly.pdbx_seq_one_letter_code
_entity_poly.pdbx_strand_id
1 'polypeptide(L)'
;MKFDQSAIKLAPDCTQVDLTLKHSGKMAATVMGHNWVLTKSADFQAVANAGIRSTIADSYLPKADARVIAHTKVIGGGDSTTVSFPTSKLSKGGDYTFFCSFPGHWAMMKGTLSFG
;
A
#
# COMPACT_ATOMS: atom_id res chain seq x y z
N MET A 1 -5.51 13.70 0.35
CA MET A 1 -5.41 12.32 0.88
C MET A 1 -6.56 11.47 0.39
N LYS A 2 -6.50 11.00 -0.86
CA LYS A 2 -7.36 9.92 -1.36
C LYS A 2 -6.60 9.19 -2.45
N PHE A 3 -6.78 7.88 -2.57
CA PHE A 3 -6.46 7.20 -3.81
C PHE A 3 -7.52 7.54 -4.86
N ASP A 4 -7.15 7.46 -6.13
CA ASP A 4 -8.08 7.56 -7.25
C ASP A 4 -8.94 6.29 -7.40
N GLN A 5 -8.40 5.14 -6.99
CA GLN A 5 -9.09 3.85 -6.94
C GLN A 5 -9.43 3.44 -5.51
N SER A 6 -10.64 2.95 -5.30
CA SER A 6 -11.09 2.31 -4.05
C SER A 6 -11.06 0.78 -4.11
N ALA A 7 -10.89 0.20 -5.30
CA ALA A 7 -10.82 -1.23 -5.53
C ALA A 7 -9.84 -1.57 -6.67
N ILE A 8 -9.13 -2.68 -6.55
CA ILE A 8 -8.27 -3.27 -7.59
C ILE A 8 -8.66 -4.73 -7.75
N LYS A 9 -8.95 -5.17 -8.97
CA LYS A 9 -9.24 -6.58 -9.29
C LYS A 9 -8.12 -7.15 -10.15
N LEU A 10 -7.52 -8.23 -9.68
CA LEU A 10 -6.52 -9.00 -10.43
C LEU A 10 -7.19 -10.15 -11.16
N ALA A 11 -6.91 -10.28 -12.46
CA ALA A 11 -7.42 -11.38 -13.28
C ALA A 11 -6.89 -12.73 -12.78
N PRO A 12 -7.66 -13.83 -12.88
CA PRO A 12 -7.29 -15.13 -12.35
C PRO A 12 -6.05 -15.78 -13.00
N ASP A 13 -5.62 -15.30 -14.17
CA ASP A 13 -4.42 -15.70 -14.91
C ASP A 13 -3.22 -14.76 -14.69
N CYS A 14 -3.39 -13.68 -13.92
CA CYS A 14 -2.31 -12.77 -13.55
C CYS A 14 -1.28 -13.51 -12.68
N THR A 15 -0.01 -13.49 -13.11
CA THR A 15 1.12 -14.13 -12.41
C THR A 15 2.02 -13.12 -11.68
N GLN A 16 2.02 -11.87 -12.14
CA GLN A 16 2.80 -10.77 -11.58
C GLN A 16 1.97 -9.49 -11.59
N VAL A 17 2.09 -8.72 -10.50
CA VAL A 17 1.52 -7.39 -10.37
C VAL A 17 2.64 -6.36 -10.40
N ASP A 18 2.51 -5.37 -11.29
CA ASP A 18 3.35 -4.18 -11.33
C ASP A 18 2.50 -2.96 -10.98
N LEU A 19 2.52 -2.57 -9.70
CA LEU A 19 1.69 -1.47 -9.19
C LEU A 19 2.50 -0.17 -9.18
N THR A 20 2.03 0.82 -9.93
CA THR A 20 2.63 2.17 -9.95
C THR A 20 1.78 3.15 -9.15
N LEU A 21 2.37 3.75 -8.12
CA LEU A 21 1.79 4.87 -7.38
C LEU A 21 2.33 6.19 -7.96
N LYS A 22 1.43 7.12 -8.25
CA LYS A 22 1.76 8.50 -8.68
C LYS A 22 1.16 9.49 -7.70
N HIS A 23 1.95 10.45 -7.27
CA HIS A 23 1.47 11.50 -6.37
C HIS A 23 1.21 12.80 -7.16
N SER A 24 -0.05 13.10 -7.47
CA SER A 24 -0.45 14.25 -8.30
C SER A 24 -0.41 15.62 -7.59
N GLY A 25 -0.20 15.65 -6.27
CA GLY A 25 -0.03 16.90 -5.51
C GLY A 25 1.35 17.54 -5.66
N LYS A 26 1.62 18.57 -4.85
CA LYS A 26 2.86 19.40 -4.91
C LYS A 26 3.68 19.44 -3.62
N MET A 27 3.15 18.88 -2.53
CA MET A 27 3.80 18.94 -1.22
C MET A 27 4.92 17.91 -1.10
N ALA A 28 5.97 18.23 -0.33
CA ALA A 28 7.07 17.32 -0.08
C ALA A 28 6.63 16.03 0.63
N ALA A 29 7.38 14.95 0.44
CA ALA A 29 7.08 13.63 1.01
C ALA A 29 7.03 13.64 2.55
N THR A 30 7.78 14.51 3.22
CA THR A 30 7.76 14.65 4.69
C THR A 30 6.52 15.37 5.22
N VAL A 31 5.77 16.06 4.35
CA VAL A 31 4.57 16.84 4.71
C VAL A 31 3.29 16.12 4.30
N MET A 32 3.25 15.58 3.08
CA MET A 32 2.09 14.88 2.52
C MET A 32 2.55 13.66 1.73
N GLY A 33 3.42 12.85 2.32
CA GLY A 33 3.93 11.65 1.68
C GLY A 33 2.84 10.60 1.52
N HIS A 34 2.88 9.88 0.40
CA HIS A 34 1.99 8.75 0.16
C HIS A 34 2.80 7.52 -0.23
N ASN A 35 2.40 6.37 0.31
CA ASN A 35 2.82 5.06 -0.16
C ASN A 35 1.58 4.21 -0.43
N TRP A 36 1.83 3.00 -0.91
CA TRP A 36 0.82 1.96 -1.06
C TRP A 36 1.35 0.70 -0.38
N VAL A 37 0.51 0.07 0.44
CA VAL A 37 0.84 -1.12 1.24
C VAL A 37 -0.28 -2.12 1.09
N LEU A 38 0.04 -3.39 0.89
CA LEU A 38 -0.91 -4.49 0.78
C LEU A 38 -0.77 -5.45 1.97
N THR A 39 -1.90 -5.76 2.60
CA THR A 39 -2.01 -6.80 3.63
C THR A 39 -3.26 -7.63 3.39
N LYS A 40 -3.40 -8.74 4.12
CA LYS A 40 -4.75 -9.31 4.34
C LYS A 40 -5.61 -8.28 5.05
N SER A 41 -6.91 -8.27 4.77
CA SER A 41 -7.84 -7.30 5.38
C SER A 41 -7.87 -7.39 6.90
N ALA A 42 -7.71 -8.60 7.47
CA ALA A 42 -7.65 -8.80 8.92
C ALA A 42 -6.42 -8.18 9.60
N ASP A 43 -5.31 -8.03 8.86
CA ASP A 43 -4.03 -7.53 9.39
C ASP A 43 -3.87 -6.00 9.26
N PHE A 44 -4.67 -5.38 8.38
CA PHE A 44 -4.51 -3.99 7.94
C PHE A 44 -4.35 -3.00 9.11
N GLN A 45 -5.32 -2.98 10.03
CA GLN A 45 -5.31 -2.00 11.12
C GLN A 45 -4.13 -2.20 12.07
N ALA A 46 -3.76 -3.45 12.34
CA ALA A 46 -2.63 -3.75 13.21
C ALA A 46 -1.30 -3.32 12.59
N VAL A 47 -1.11 -3.54 11.29
CA VAL A 47 0.09 -3.08 10.55
C VAL A 47 0.13 -1.56 10.48
N ALA A 48 -0.99 -0.90 10.14
CA ALA A 48 -1.08 0.55 10.06
C ALA A 48 -0.75 1.24 11.40
N ASN A 49 -1.26 0.71 12.51
CA ASN A 49 -0.99 1.23 13.84
C ASN A 49 0.47 0.99 14.28
N ALA A 50 1.05 -0.17 13.97
CA ALA A 50 2.44 -0.45 14.29
C ALA A 50 3.41 0.44 13.50
N GLY A 51 3.06 0.80 12.26
CA GLY A 51 3.83 1.69 11.39
C GLY A 51 4.02 3.11 11.91
N ILE A 52 3.15 3.60 12.82
CA ILE A 52 3.21 4.95 13.40
C ILE A 52 4.57 5.23 14.07
N ARG A 53 5.21 4.20 14.63
CA ARG A 53 6.51 4.32 15.32
C ARG A 53 7.71 4.29 14.38
N SER A 54 7.47 4.07 13.09
CA SER A 54 8.52 3.88 12.07
C SER A 54 8.82 5.20 11.35
N THR A 55 9.91 5.24 10.60
CA THR A 55 10.34 6.46 9.90
C THR A 55 9.90 6.46 8.44
N ILE A 56 10.05 7.60 7.76
CA ILE A 56 9.85 7.69 6.31
C ILE A 56 10.80 6.77 5.53
N ALA A 57 12.03 6.56 6.03
CA ALA A 57 12.99 5.65 5.42
C ALA A 57 12.52 4.19 5.49
N ASP A 58 11.79 3.83 6.54
CA ASP A 58 11.12 2.53 6.70
C ASP A 58 9.73 2.51 6.02
N SER A 59 9.38 3.54 5.25
CA SER A 59 8.07 3.72 4.63
C SER A 59 6.90 3.69 5.62
N TYR A 60 7.12 4.10 6.87
CA TYR A 60 6.16 4.00 7.95
C TYR A 60 5.59 2.58 8.13
N LEU A 61 6.46 1.58 8.06
CA LEU A 61 6.14 0.18 8.32
C LEU A 61 7.12 -0.42 9.33
N PRO A 62 6.66 -1.34 10.20
CA PRO A 62 7.57 -2.10 11.04
C PRO A 62 8.54 -2.90 10.18
N LYS A 63 9.81 -2.96 10.61
CA LYS A 63 10.85 -3.70 9.87
C LYS A 63 10.48 -5.17 9.74
N ALA A 64 10.52 -5.68 8.51
CA ALA A 64 10.29 -7.07 8.16
C ALA A 64 8.96 -7.66 8.71
N ASP A 65 7.89 -6.85 8.76
CA ASP A 65 6.57 -7.34 9.15
C ASP A 65 6.01 -8.31 8.10
N ALA A 66 5.93 -9.60 8.45
CA ALA A 66 5.47 -10.67 7.55
C ALA A 66 4.01 -10.50 7.08
N ARG A 67 3.22 -9.63 7.73
CA ARG A 67 1.85 -9.32 7.31
C ARG A 67 1.80 -8.38 6.10
N VAL A 68 2.91 -7.68 5.81
CA VAL A 68 3.04 -6.83 4.63
C VAL A 68 3.41 -7.68 3.42
N ILE A 69 2.49 -7.80 2.47
CA ILE A 69 2.64 -8.63 1.27
C ILE A 69 3.52 -7.92 0.23
N ALA A 70 3.24 -6.63 0.03
CA ALA A 70 3.95 -5.74 -0.88
C ALA A 70 3.76 -4.29 -0.43
N HIS A 71 4.75 -3.43 -0.68
CA HIS A 71 4.61 -2.01 -0.44
C HIS A 71 5.53 -1.18 -1.34
N THR A 72 5.19 0.07 -1.55
CA THR A 72 6.08 1.07 -2.17
C THR A 72 6.88 1.83 -1.10
N LYS A 73 7.89 2.58 -1.55
CA LYS A 73 8.43 3.70 -0.76
C LYS A 73 7.39 4.82 -0.62
N VAL A 74 7.60 5.72 0.33
CA VAL A 74 6.85 6.97 0.44
C VAL A 74 7.36 7.96 -0.62
N ILE A 75 6.44 8.56 -1.36
CA ILE A 75 6.74 9.55 -2.41
C ILE A 75 6.04 10.88 -2.11
N GLY A 76 6.63 11.99 -2.59
CA GLY A 76 6.08 13.33 -2.49
C GLY A 76 5.42 13.78 -3.79
N GLY A 77 4.93 15.03 -3.81
CA GLY A 77 4.28 15.64 -4.95
C GLY A 77 5.13 15.64 -6.23
N GLY A 78 4.53 15.17 -7.33
CA GLY A 78 5.18 15.06 -8.64
C GLY A 78 5.91 13.73 -8.87
N ASP A 79 6.21 12.98 -7.81
CA ASP A 79 6.94 11.73 -7.92
C ASP A 79 6.05 10.54 -8.28
N SER A 80 6.71 9.45 -8.70
CA SER A 80 6.11 8.14 -8.86
C SER A 80 7.04 7.03 -8.40
N THR A 81 6.47 5.89 -8.06
CA THR A 81 7.21 4.68 -7.70
C THR A 81 6.42 3.44 -8.09
N THR A 82 7.11 2.34 -8.32
CA THR A 82 6.51 1.05 -8.67
C THR A 82 6.94 -0.01 -7.66
N VAL A 83 6.03 -0.93 -7.32
CA VAL A 83 6.33 -2.18 -6.63
C VAL A 83 5.87 -3.34 -7.51
N SER A 84 6.74 -4.34 -7.63
CA SER A 84 6.46 -5.59 -8.35
C SER A 84 6.36 -6.74 -7.36
N PHE A 85 5.33 -7.56 -7.48
CA PHE A 85 5.19 -8.76 -6.65
C PHE A 85 4.43 -9.89 -7.37
N PRO A 86 4.80 -11.15 -7.14
CA PRO A 86 4.11 -12.28 -7.76
C PRO A 86 2.76 -12.52 -7.08
N THR A 87 1.74 -12.91 -7.87
CA THR A 87 0.42 -13.26 -7.34
C THR A 87 0.43 -14.58 -6.55
N SER A 88 1.53 -15.34 -6.58
CA SER A 88 1.73 -16.51 -5.71
C SER A 88 1.77 -16.17 -4.22
N LYS A 89 1.96 -14.88 -3.86
CA LYS A 89 1.79 -14.38 -2.48
C LYS A 89 0.33 -14.17 -2.08
N LEU A 90 -0.60 -14.29 -3.03
CA LEU A 90 -2.03 -14.10 -2.85
C LEU A 90 -2.76 -15.44 -3.01
N SER A 91 -3.93 -15.50 -2.39
CA SER A 91 -4.89 -16.59 -2.53
C SER A 91 -6.04 -16.09 -3.39
N LYS A 92 -6.47 -16.90 -4.36
CA LYS A 92 -7.69 -16.61 -5.12
C LYS A 92 -8.90 -16.58 -4.17
N GLY A 93 -9.77 -15.59 -4.34
CA GLY A 93 -10.89 -15.32 -3.43
C GLY A 93 -10.48 -14.78 -2.07
N GLY A 94 -9.21 -14.42 -1.86
CA GLY A 94 -8.74 -13.82 -0.61
C GLY A 94 -9.15 -12.35 -0.48
N ASP A 95 -9.35 -11.92 0.76
CA ASP A 95 -9.66 -10.54 1.11
C ASP A 95 -8.41 -9.75 1.46
N TYR A 96 -8.09 -8.75 0.65
CA TYR A 96 -6.95 -7.87 0.85
C TYR A 96 -7.36 -6.42 0.96
N THR A 97 -6.63 -5.67 1.78
CA THR A 97 -6.75 -4.22 1.90
C THR A 97 -5.45 -3.61 1.47
N PHE A 98 -5.53 -2.63 0.56
CA PHE A 98 -4.42 -1.73 0.29
C PHE A 98 -4.63 -0.39 1.00
N PHE A 99 -3.56 0.25 1.43
CA PHE A 99 -3.64 1.51 2.18
C PHE A 99 -2.35 2.33 2.11
N CYS A 100 -2.43 3.58 2.55
CA CYS A 100 -1.27 4.45 2.81
C CYS A 100 -0.93 4.39 4.31
N SER A 101 0.28 3.97 4.67
CA SER A 101 0.74 3.84 6.06
C SER A 101 1.37 5.12 6.62
N PHE A 102 1.50 6.19 5.82
CA PHE A 102 1.88 7.51 6.35
C PHE A 102 0.96 7.86 7.54
N PRO A 103 1.50 8.35 8.68
CA PRO A 103 0.76 8.50 9.92
C PRO A 103 -0.58 9.24 9.74
N GLY A 104 -1.69 8.57 10.08
CA GLY A 104 -3.05 9.10 10.00
C GLY A 104 -3.74 8.99 8.63
N HIS A 105 -3.04 8.60 7.56
CA HIS A 105 -3.62 8.57 6.22
C HIS A 105 -4.53 7.36 5.97
N TRP A 106 -4.22 6.22 6.60
CA TRP A 106 -4.88 4.93 6.38
C TRP A 106 -6.39 4.94 6.64
N ALA A 107 -6.91 5.88 7.44
CA ALA A 107 -8.35 6.00 7.70
C ALA A 107 -9.13 6.37 6.42
N MET A 108 -8.56 7.20 5.55
CA MET A 108 -9.17 7.65 4.29
C MET A 108 -8.54 7.00 3.06
N MET A 109 -7.23 6.78 3.09
CA MET A 109 -6.46 6.24 1.97
C MET A 109 -6.35 4.73 2.10
N LYS A 110 -7.45 4.04 1.82
CA LYS A 110 -7.53 2.58 1.76
C LYS A 110 -8.52 2.12 0.69
N GLY A 111 -8.35 0.90 0.22
CA GLY A 111 -9.24 0.23 -0.72
C GLY A 111 -9.09 -1.28 -0.68
N THR A 112 -9.87 -2.00 -1.48
CA THR A 112 -9.86 -3.46 -1.53
C THR A 112 -9.06 -3.98 -2.71
N LEU A 113 -8.35 -5.09 -2.53
CA LEU A 113 -7.78 -5.84 -3.63
C LEU A 113 -8.35 -7.26 -3.61
N SER A 114 -8.85 -7.72 -4.76
CA SER A 114 -9.32 -9.08 -4.96
C SER A 114 -8.53 -9.77 -6.07
N PHE A 115 -8.34 -11.08 -5.92
CA PHE A 115 -7.66 -11.91 -6.92
C PHE A 115 -8.56 -13.08 -7.28
N GLY A 116 -8.91 -13.20 -8.57
CA GLY A 116 -9.81 -14.25 -9.06
C GLY A 116 -10.85 -13.76 -10.06
#